data_AF-A0A5B0NBI4-F1
#
_entry.id   AF-A0A5B0NBI4-F1
#
_cell.length_a   1.000
_cell.length_b   1.000
_cell.length_c   1.000
_cell.angle_alpha   90.00
_cell.angle_beta   90.00
_cell.angle_gamma   90.00
#
_symmetry.space_group_name_H-M   'P 1'
#
loop_
_entity.id
_entity.type
_entity.pdbx_description
1 polymer ?
#
loop_
_entity_poly.entity_id
_entity_poly.type
_entity_poly.pdbx_seq_one_letter_code
_entity_poly.pdbx_strand_id
1 'polypeptide(L)'
;MARHNRRQTNTQPAQSTSSTPFTYQPISHNSNHNNNNNNNNNNNQPKRPRPSANERVLQELRSRTALRHSSMDPNSNIQDGQEIEVTRFEIHDRAYRPQSVYVFPFGEDSSDETLRTMIENVLQDSLIITACRPPLRLVSFDMEWVTDHRARKPRPTSLIQICGQTITLVIQLVHIQRPKWFLHVLPTPIAEFLRDPFIVKFGVGISGDADKLARDQFTDPTGSKVYLNAFLELIDVAKLIDPTARDDIPTDAFSLQRFVARYLEQFLPKTKSVVTSNWESFYLSPTQLNYAASDVISAMRVYLKLYMLPAHHPRFMPPIRYAAANTM
;
A
#
# COMPACT_ATOMS: atom_id res chain seq x y z
N MET A 1 -23.04 48.34 -36.99
CA MET A 1 -22.37 48.88 -38.20
C MET A 1 -20.87 48.64 -37.99
N ALA A 2 -20.17 47.84 -38.82
CA ALA A 2 -19.76 48.12 -40.21
C ALA A 2 -18.61 49.18 -40.25
N ARG A 3 -17.48 49.02 -40.95
CA ARG A 3 -16.93 47.90 -41.77
C ARG A 3 -15.46 48.26 -42.18
N HIS A 4 -14.52 47.30 -42.23
CA HIS A 4 -13.58 47.04 -43.36
C HIS A 4 -12.26 46.31 -42.98
N ASN A 5 -11.82 45.45 -43.90
CA ASN A 5 -10.47 44.87 -43.96
C ASN A 5 -9.54 45.76 -44.81
N ARG A 6 -8.21 45.56 -44.70
CA ARG A 6 -7.35 45.53 -45.91
C ARG A 6 -6.17 44.56 -45.78
N ARG A 7 -5.94 43.77 -46.82
CA ARG A 7 -4.72 42.97 -47.09
C ARG A 7 -3.98 43.59 -48.27
N GLN A 8 -2.64 43.54 -48.23
CA GLN A 8 -1.66 43.55 -49.34
C GLN A 8 -0.28 43.31 -48.65
N THR A 9 0.61 42.36 -48.99
CA THR A 9 1.31 42.02 -50.26
C THR A 9 2.10 43.22 -50.82
N ASN A 10 3.42 43.19 -51.05
CA ASN A 10 4.17 42.09 -51.68
C ASN A 10 5.72 42.16 -51.51
N THR A 11 6.40 41.02 -51.72
CA THR A 11 7.78 40.80 -52.28
C THR A 11 9.04 41.62 -51.91
N GLN A 12 10.05 40.88 -51.42
CA GLN A 12 11.53 40.86 -51.68
C GLN A 12 12.26 41.97 -52.49
N PRO A 13 13.59 42.13 -52.25
CA PRO A 13 14.58 41.51 -53.15
C PRO A 13 15.55 40.49 -52.49
N ALA A 14 16.36 39.81 -53.31
CA ALA A 14 17.42 38.84 -52.96
C ALA A 14 18.81 39.41 -53.41
N GLN A 15 20.00 38.79 -53.26
CA GLN A 15 20.43 37.40 -52.94
C GLN A 15 21.53 37.43 -51.81
N SER A 16 22.66 36.69 -51.71
CA SER A 16 23.39 35.70 -52.55
C SER A 16 24.27 34.71 -51.74
N THR A 17 23.89 33.43 -51.77
CA THR A 17 24.73 32.22 -51.99
C THR A 17 26.17 32.08 -51.42
N SER A 18 26.39 31.00 -50.66
CA SER A 18 27.51 30.05 -50.85
C SER A 18 27.07 28.64 -50.43
N SER A 19 27.61 27.58 -51.03
CA SER A 19 27.05 26.21 -50.92
C SER A 19 28.11 25.10 -50.82
N THR A 20 27.74 24.01 -50.14
CA THR A 20 28.49 22.74 -50.08
C THR A 20 27.52 21.55 -50.23
N PRO A 21 27.87 20.49 -50.99
CA PRO A 21 26.96 19.39 -51.29
C PRO A 21 27.04 18.22 -50.29
N PHE A 22 25.91 17.53 -50.09
CA PHE A 22 25.86 16.20 -49.48
C PHE A 22 25.78 15.12 -50.56
N THR A 23 26.53 14.03 -50.38
CA THR A 23 26.61 12.91 -51.34
C THR A 23 25.87 11.68 -50.83
N TYR A 24 25.07 11.04 -51.68
CA TYR A 24 24.41 9.76 -51.38
C TYR A 24 25.42 8.60 -51.29
N GLN A 25 25.13 7.61 -50.44
CA GLN A 25 25.75 6.28 -50.50
C GLN A 25 24.67 5.18 -50.69
N PRO A 26 24.88 4.19 -51.58
CA PRO A 26 24.00 3.04 -51.72
C PRO A 26 24.38 1.91 -50.75
N ILE A 27 23.39 1.20 -50.21
CA ILE A 27 23.61 -0.02 -49.42
C ILE A 27 23.48 -1.23 -50.35
N SER A 28 24.57 -1.97 -50.55
CA SER A 28 24.59 -3.20 -51.35
C SER A 28 23.93 -4.37 -50.61
N HIS A 29 23.02 -5.09 -51.27
CA HIS A 29 22.68 -6.46 -50.88
C HIS A 29 23.93 -7.35 -50.99
N ASN A 30 24.11 -8.26 -50.05
CA ASN A 30 24.90 -9.46 -50.26
C ASN A 30 24.13 -10.67 -49.74
N SER A 31 23.84 -11.62 -50.63
CA SER A 31 23.03 -12.78 -50.35
C SER A 31 23.92 -13.93 -49.90
N ASN A 32 23.60 -14.57 -48.78
CA ASN A 32 24.19 -15.87 -48.46
C ASN A 32 23.10 -16.82 -47.98
N HIS A 33 22.91 -17.90 -48.73
CA HIS A 33 21.85 -18.88 -48.54
C HIS A 33 22.47 -20.12 -47.90
N ASN A 34 21.91 -20.62 -46.80
CA ASN A 34 22.25 -21.96 -46.34
C ASN A 34 21.03 -22.60 -45.65
N ASN A 35 20.52 -23.67 -46.26
CA ASN A 35 19.36 -24.40 -45.77
C ASN A 35 19.79 -25.44 -44.73
N ASN A 36 19.07 -25.55 -43.62
CA ASN A 36 18.08 -26.63 -43.47
C ASN A 36 17.38 -26.64 -42.11
N ASN A 37 16.08 -26.96 -42.17
CA ASN A 37 15.25 -27.70 -41.22
C ASN A 37 15.77 -27.94 -39.78
N ASN A 38 14.99 -27.48 -38.80
CA ASN A 38 14.49 -28.41 -37.78
C ASN A 38 13.18 -27.94 -37.11
N ASN A 39 12.13 -28.75 -37.31
CA ASN A 39 10.95 -28.94 -36.45
C ASN A 39 10.17 -27.72 -35.91
N ASN A 40 9.15 -27.31 -36.67
CA ASN A 40 7.93 -26.72 -36.12
C ASN A 40 7.19 -27.76 -35.23
N ASN A 41 7.58 -27.89 -33.95
CA ASN A 41 6.83 -28.72 -33.00
C ASN A 41 5.64 -27.94 -32.42
N ASN A 42 4.45 -28.52 -32.57
CA ASN A 42 3.17 -27.95 -32.12
C ASN A 42 3.06 -27.86 -30.59
N ASN A 43 3.55 -26.77 -30.00
CA ASN A 43 3.23 -26.42 -28.61
C ASN A 43 1.84 -25.79 -28.48
N ASN A 44 0.81 -26.56 -28.84
CA ASN A 44 -0.59 -26.32 -28.47
C ASN A 44 -0.85 -26.61 -26.97
N GLN A 45 0.12 -26.31 -26.10
CA GLN A 45 -0.14 -26.23 -24.67
C GLN A 45 -0.93 -24.94 -24.40
N PRO A 46 -2.06 -24.99 -23.67
CA PRO A 46 -2.72 -23.77 -23.23
C PRO A 46 -1.73 -22.97 -22.37
N LYS A 47 -1.52 -21.69 -22.72
CA LYS A 47 -0.63 -20.80 -21.96
C LYS A 47 -1.06 -20.81 -20.49
N ARG A 48 -0.24 -21.40 -19.61
CA ARG A 48 -0.53 -21.48 -18.18
C ARG A 48 -0.89 -20.08 -17.66
N PRO A 49 -1.97 -19.93 -16.87
CA PRO A 49 -2.39 -18.63 -16.38
C PRO A 49 -1.24 -17.97 -15.59
N ARG A 50 -1.07 -16.65 -15.73
CA ARG A 50 -0.06 -15.91 -14.97
C ARG A 50 -0.35 -16.08 -13.47
N PRO A 51 0.62 -16.51 -12.64
CA PRO A 51 0.38 -16.73 -11.22
C PRO A 51 -0.07 -15.44 -10.54
N SER A 52 -0.99 -15.58 -9.59
CA SER A 52 -1.50 -14.52 -8.73
C SER A 52 -0.44 -13.99 -7.76
N ALA A 53 -0.74 -12.88 -7.07
CA ALA A 53 0.14 -12.35 -6.03
C ALA A 53 0.41 -13.37 -4.91
N ASN A 54 -0.62 -14.11 -4.48
CA ASN A 54 -0.49 -15.18 -3.48
C ASN A 54 0.47 -16.26 -3.94
N GLU A 55 0.29 -16.80 -5.14
CA GLU A 55 1.12 -17.89 -5.68
C GLU A 55 2.58 -17.45 -5.83
N ARG A 56 2.84 -16.21 -6.29
CA ARG A 56 4.21 -15.68 -6.40
C ARG A 56 4.89 -15.53 -5.04
N VAL A 57 4.23 -14.90 -4.08
CA VAL A 57 4.79 -14.69 -2.73
C VAL A 57 4.99 -16.02 -2.00
N LEU A 58 4.07 -16.97 -2.17
CA LEU A 58 4.18 -18.31 -1.62
C LEU A 58 5.35 -19.11 -2.24
N GLN A 59 5.50 -19.07 -3.56
CA GLN A 59 6.61 -19.72 -4.27
C GLN A 59 7.95 -19.10 -3.88
N GLU A 60 8.05 -17.77 -3.82
CA GLU A 60 9.25 -17.03 -3.43
C GLU A 60 9.67 -17.33 -1.98
N LEU A 61 8.71 -17.36 -1.04
CA LEU A 61 8.97 -17.72 0.35
C LEU A 61 9.44 -19.18 0.47
N ARG A 62 8.79 -20.13 -0.21
CA ARG A 62 9.22 -21.54 -0.29
C ARG A 62 10.64 -21.69 -0.84
N SER A 63 10.98 -20.97 -1.92
CA SER A 63 12.32 -20.98 -2.51
C SER A 63 13.38 -20.42 -1.54
N ARG A 64 13.08 -19.34 -0.82
CA ARG A 64 13.98 -18.79 0.21
C ARG A 64 14.16 -19.75 1.38
N THR A 65 13.10 -20.41 1.85
CA THR A 65 13.16 -21.45 2.88
C THR A 65 14.00 -22.64 2.43
N ALA A 66 13.84 -23.12 1.19
CA ALA A 66 14.66 -24.19 0.61
C ALA A 66 16.17 -23.86 0.65
N LEU A 67 16.53 -22.66 0.14
CA LEU A 67 17.91 -22.18 0.12
C LEU A 67 18.48 -22.08 1.54
N ARG A 68 17.70 -21.56 2.50
CA ARG A 68 18.09 -21.50 3.91
C ARG A 68 18.35 -22.89 4.50
N HIS A 69 17.46 -23.87 4.29
CA HIS A 69 17.68 -25.25 4.76
C HIS A 69 18.93 -25.87 4.15
N SER A 70 19.11 -25.82 2.83
CA SER A 70 20.31 -26.37 2.17
C SER A 70 21.63 -25.69 2.59
N SER A 71 21.58 -24.42 3.02
CA SER A 71 22.74 -23.71 3.58
C SER A 71 23.06 -24.10 5.03
N MET A 72 22.10 -24.70 5.76
CA MET A 72 22.25 -25.13 7.15
C MET A 72 22.55 -26.63 7.28
N ASP A 73 21.98 -27.47 6.40
CA ASP A 73 22.32 -28.88 6.24
C ASP A 73 22.47 -29.24 4.75
N PRO A 74 23.70 -29.22 4.21
CA PRO A 74 23.97 -29.60 2.82
C PRO A 74 23.66 -31.07 2.48
N ASN A 75 23.46 -31.93 3.49
CA ASN A 75 23.10 -33.33 3.31
C ASN A 75 21.58 -33.59 3.44
N SER A 76 20.77 -32.55 3.70
CA SER A 76 19.32 -32.72 3.83
C SER A 76 18.69 -33.02 2.47
N ASN A 77 18.36 -34.30 2.24
CA ASN A 77 17.61 -34.77 1.08
C ASN A 77 16.13 -34.34 1.15
N ILE A 78 15.86 -33.05 0.94
CA ILE A 78 14.52 -32.57 0.61
C ILE A 78 14.13 -33.22 -0.73
N GLN A 79 13.13 -34.10 -0.71
CA GLN A 79 12.76 -34.87 -1.89
C GLN A 79 12.14 -33.96 -2.96
N ASP A 80 12.53 -34.17 -4.22
CA ASP A 80 12.06 -33.36 -5.34
C ASP A 80 10.54 -33.52 -5.52
N GLY A 81 9.80 -32.44 -5.24
CA GLY A 81 8.34 -32.43 -5.19
C GLY A 81 7.70 -32.42 -3.79
N GLN A 82 8.46 -32.51 -2.70
CA GLN A 82 7.91 -32.32 -1.34
C GLN A 82 7.58 -30.84 -1.11
N GLU A 83 6.29 -30.49 -0.92
CA GLU A 83 5.90 -29.10 -0.67
C GLU A 83 6.47 -28.60 0.66
N ILE A 84 7.39 -27.65 0.58
CA ILE A 84 7.92 -26.94 1.75
C ILE A 84 6.78 -26.17 2.42
N GLU A 85 6.54 -26.50 3.69
CA GLU A 85 5.61 -25.77 4.54
C GLU A 85 6.15 -24.36 4.83
N VAL A 86 5.26 -23.37 4.86
CA VAL A 86 5.60 -22.00 5.24
C VAL A 86 4.67 -21.54 6.35
N THR A 87 5.25 -20.87 7.35
CA THR A 87 4.50 -20.25 8.44
C THR A 87 3.52 -19.24 7.86
N ARG A 88 2.22 -19.42 8.12
CA ARG A 88 1.20 -18.43 7.75
C ARG A 88 1.23 -17.28 8.75
N PHE A 89 0.87 -16.08 8.31
CA PHE A 89 0.68 -14.97 9.24
C PHE A 89 -0.59 -15.21 10.08
N GLU A 90 -0.47 -15.15 11.40
CA GLU A 90 -1.58 -15.26 12.35
C GLU A 90 -1.56 -14.14 13.39
N ILE A 91 -2.74 -13.59 13.71
CA ILE A 91 -2.87 -12.52 14.70
C ILE A 91 -2.40 -12.99 16.10
N HIS A 92 -2.73 -14.23 16.49
CA HIS A 92 -2.42 -14.79 17.80
C HIS A 92 -1.19 -15.71 17.81
N ASP A 93 -0.26 -15.50 16.87
CA ASP A 93 1.05 -16.17 16.83
C ASP A 93 1.84 -15.93 18.15
N ARG A 94 2.26 -17.04 18.77
CA ARG A 94 2.96 -17.09 20.06
C ARG A 94 4.37 -16.49 20.03
N ALA A 95 4.95 -16.26 18.84
CA ALA A 95 6.23 -15.58 18.69
C ALA A 95 6.14 -14.05 18.97
N TYR A 96 4.93 -13.50 19.05
CA TYR A 96 4.67 -12.08 19.27
C TYR A 96 3.90 -11.84 20.57
N ARG A 97 3.82 -10.57 20.99
CA ARG A 97 2.89 -10.18 22.07
C ARG A 97 1.44 -10.46 21.64
N PRO A 98 0.56 -10.89 22.57
CA PRO A 98 -0.87 -10.99 22.30
C PRO A 98 -1.45 -9.69 21.75
N GLN A 99 -2.41 -9.82 20.85
CA GLN A 99 -3.10 -8.71 20.20
C GLN A 99 -4.57 -8.70 20.59
N SER A 100 -5.04 -7.58 21.12
CA SER A 100 -6.45 -7.32 21.43
C SER A 100 -7.08 -6.56 20.27
N VAL A 101 -8.02 -7.21 19.56
CA VAL A 101 -8.72 -6.62 18.42
C VAL A 101 -10.11 -6.15 18.86
N TYR A 102 -10.36 -4.86 18.78
CA TYR A 102 -11.63 -4.21 19.09
C TYR A 102 -12.33 -3.77 17.81
N VAL A 103 -13.66 -3.74 17.83
CA VAL A 103 -14.51 -3.19 16.75
C VAL A 103 -15.36 -2.06 17.32
N PHE A 104 -15.50 -0.98 16.54
CA PHE A 104 -16.41 0.12 16.83
C PHE A 104 -17.30 0.42 15.60
N PRO A 105 -18.60 0.73 15.73
CA PRO A 105 -19.44 0.69 16.95
C PRO A 105 -19.45 -0.66 17.68
N PHE A 106 -19.81 -0.66 18.96
CA PHE A 106 -19.96 -1.89 19.75
C PHE A 106 -21.36 -2.00 20.36
N GLY A 107 -22.12 -3.01 19.95
CA GLY A 107 -23.54 -3.10 20.28
C GLY A 107 -24.30 -1.92 19.67
N GLU A 108 -24.97 -1.14 20.53
CA GLU A 108 -25.64 0.11 20.13
C GLU A 108 -24.76 1.36 20.35
N ASP A 109 -23.63 1.24 21.06
CA ASP A 109 -22.75 2.37 21.34
C ASP A 109 -21.95 2.79 20.10
N SER A 110 -22.29 3.98 19.62
CA SER A 110 -21.66 4.69 18.51
C SER A 110 -21.30 6.14 18.89
N SER A 111 -21.01 6.39 20.17
CA SER A 111 -20.69 7.72 20.73
C SER A 111 -19.28 8.25 20.40
N ASP A 112 -19.14 9.58 20.32
CA ASP A 112 -17.84 10.24 20.14
C ASP A 112 -16.95 10.00 21.39
N GLU A 113 -17.54 9.86 22.58
CA GLU A 113 -16.89 9.61 23.86
C GLU A 113 -16.21 8.23 23.91
N THR A 114 -16.94 7.16 23.57
CA THR A 114 -16.37 5.81 23.49
C THR A 114 -15.36 5.72 22.35
N LEU A 115 -15.64 6.32 21.18
CA LEU A 115 -14.70 6.33 20.06
C LEU A 115 -13.38 7.01 20.40
N ARG A 116 -13.45 8.18 21.05
CA ARG A 116 -12.27 8.90 21.57
C ARG A 116 -11.47 8.02 22.52
N THR A 117 -12.13 7.40 23.50
CA THR A 117 -11.50 6.50 24.48
C THR A 117 -10.79 5.32 23.80
N MET A 118 -11.42 4.70 22.80
CA MET A 118 -10.84 3.56 22.06
C MET A 118 -9.64 3.99 21.21
N ILE A 119 -9.68 5.16 20.57
CA ILE A 119 -8.55 5.74 19.82
C ILE A 119 -7.41 6.08 20.79
N GLU A 120 -7.71 6.71 21.93
CA GLU A 120 -6.72 7.06 22.96
C GLU A 120 -6.02 5.83 23.54
N ASN A 121 -6.71 4.71 23.71
CA ASN A 121 -6.09 3.44 24.11
C ASN A 121 -5.06 2.93 23.07
N VAL A 122 -5.40 2.96 21.78
CA VAL A 122 -4.45 2.63 20.69
C VAL A 122 -3.26 3.60 20.66
N LEU A 123 -3.51 4.89 20.91
CA LEU A 123 -2.45 5.90 20.98
C LEU A 123 -1.54 5.72 22.19
N GLN A 124 -2.04 5.25 23.34
CA GLN A 124 -1.21 4.93 24.50
C GLN A 124 -0.30 3.71 24.25
N ASP A 125 -0.76 2.72 23.50
CA ASP A 125 -0.03 1.51 23.09
C ASP A 125 0.87 1.70 21.83
N SER A 126 0.77 2.87 21.17
CA SER A 126 1.57 3.23 19.98
C SER A 126 3.09 3.30 20.22
N LEU A 127 3.87 3.31 19.14
CA LEU A 127 5.30 3.58 19.20
C LEU A 127 5.57 5.10 19.34
N ILE A 128 6.68 5.47 19.96
CA ILE A 128 7.06 6.89 20.17
C ILE A 128 8.34 7.22 19.38
N ILE A 129 8.26 8.16 18.46
CA ILE A 129 9.42 8.72 17.75
C ILE A 129 10.00 9.85 18.61
N THR A 130 11.12 9.56 19.29
CA THR A 130 11.81 10.50 20.21
C THR A 130 12.89 11.37 19.54
N ALA A 131 13.11 11.19 18.23
CA ALA A 131 14.12 11.93 17.45
C ALA A 131 13.79 13.43 17.24
N CYS A 132 12.58 13.87 17.60
CA CYS A 132 12.10 15.24 17.49
C CYS A 132 11.40 15.68 18.79
N ARG A 133 11.07 16.98 18.90
CA ARG A 133 10.39 17.58 20.06
C ARG A 133 9.24 18.48 19.60
N PRO A 134 8.00 18.29 20.10
CA PRO A 134 7.57 17.17 20.96
C PRO A 134 7.74 15.81 20.27
N PRO A 135 7.84 14.69 21.02
CA PRO A 135 7.86 13.35 20.43
C PRO A 135 6.55 13.06 19.69
N LEU A 136 6.63 12.25 18.63
CA LEU A 136 5.45 11.85 17.85
C LEU A 136 4.99 10.46 18.27
N ARG A 137 3.68 10.21 18.21
CA ARG A 137 3.10 8.85 18.26
C ARG A 137 3.14 8.23 16.87
N LEU A 138 3.24 6.91 16.78
CA LEU A 138 3.31 6.15 15.54
C LEU A 138 2.43 4.91 15.62
N VAL A 139 1.38 4.86 14.80
CA VAL A 139 0.41 3.76 14.69
C VAL A 139 0.35 3.26 13.25
N SER A 140 0.18 1.95 13.06
CA SER A 140 -0.14 1.45 11.72
C SER A 140 -1.60 1.73 11.39
N PHE A 141 -1.87 1.97 10.12
CA PHE A 141 -3.12 2.50 9.59
C PHE A 141 -3.43 1.86 8.24
N ASP A 142 -4.69 1.54 8.01
CA ASP A 142 -5.21 1.02 6.74
C ASP A 142 -6.70 1.43 6.59
N MET A 143 -7.25 1.26 5.39
CA MET A 143 -8.59 1.74 5.03
C MET A 143 -9.31 0.78 4.08
N GLU A 144 -10.62 0.61 4.26
CA GLU A 144 -11.43 -0.24 3.39
C GLU A 144 -12.68 0.46 2.84
N TRP A 145 -13.05 0.12 1.59
CA TRP A 145 -14.20 0.69 0.89
C TRP A 145 -14.82 -0.29 -0.11
N VAL A 146 -16.14 -0.25 -0.25
CA VAL A 146 -16.82 -1.00 -1.31
C VAL A 146 -16.53 -0.38 -2.68
N THR A 147 -16.27 -1.24 -3.67
CA THR A 147 -16.26 -0.83 -5.08
C THR A 147 -17.62 -1.09 -5.70
N ASP A 148 -18.30 -0.04 -6.19
CA ASP A 148 -19.50 -0.22 -6.99
C ASP A 148 -19.11 -0.77 -8.38
N HIS A 149 -19.34 -2.07 -8.57
CA HIS A 149 -19.05 -2.77 -9.82
C HIS A 149 -19.92 -2.31 -11.01
N ARG A 150 -21.08 -1.68 -10.76
CA ARG A 150 -21.97 -1.13 -11.81
C ARG A 150 -21.49 0.26 -12.24
N ALA A 151 -21.24 1.15 -11.28
CA ALA A 151 -20.72 2.50 -11.54
C ALA A 151 -19.22 2.50 -11.90
N ARG A 152 -18.51 1.39 -11.64
CA ARG A 152 -17.06 1.21 -11.78
C ARG A 152 -16.26 2.26 -10.99
N LYS A 153 -16.75 2.61 -9.79
CA LYS A 153 -16.18 3.62 -8.88
C LYS A 153 -16.06 3.07 -7.46
N PRO A 154 -15.04 3.49 -6.69
CA PRO A 154 -15.05 3.27 -5.24
C PRO A 154 -16.17 4.12 -4.60
N ARG A 155 -16.76 3.61 -3.52
CA ARG A 155 -17.63 4.36 -2.60
C ARG A 155 -16.77 5.08 -1.55
N PRO A 156 -17.34 6.00 -0.75
CA PRO A 156 -16.62 6.61 0.37
C PRO A 156 -16.07 5.54 1.31
N THR A 157 -15.00 5.84 2.06
CA THR A 157 -14.37 4.86 2.94
C THR A 157 -15.37 4.30 3.94
N SER A 158 -15.56 2.98 3.91
CA SER A 158 -16.52 2.27 4.75
C SER A 158 -15.97 2.02 6.15
N LEU A 159 -14.64 1.83 6.27
CA LEU A 159 -13.97 1.34 7.47
C LEU A 159 -12.53 1.87 7.55
N ILE A 160 -12.05 2.17 8.78
CA ILE A 160 -10.65 2.52 9.09
C ILE A 160 -10.08 1.50 10.08
N GLN A 161 -8.81 1.13 9.91
CA GLN A 161 -8.06 0.30 10.86
C GLN A 161 -6.92 1.11 11.49
N ILE A 162 -6.72 0.96 12.81
CA ILE A 162 -5.54 1.48 13.52
C ILE A 162 -4.96 0.44 14.48
N CYS A 163 -3.65 0.41 14.65
CA CYS A 163 -2.98 -0.54 15.54
C CYS A 163 -1.72 0.07 16.21
N GLY A 164 -1.60 -0.18 17.52
CA GLY A 164 -0.40 0.04 18.32
C GLY A 164 0.46 -1.23 18.41
N GLN A 165 1.23 -1.43 19.48
CA GLN A 165 2.03 -2.63 19.67
C GLN A 165 1.20 -3.89 20.02
N THR A 166 0.09 -3.73 20.73
CA THR A 166 -0.76 -4.81 21.28
C THR A 166 -2.27 -4.57 21.16
N ILE A 167 -2.71 -3.34 20.83
CA ILE A 167 -4.12 -2.96 20.69
C ILE A 167 -4.41 -2.60 19.23
N THR A 168 -5.43 -3.24 18.66
CA THR A 168 -5.97 -2.96 17.32
C THR A 168 -7.42 -2.51 17.42
N LEU A 169 -7.78 -1.46 16.67
CA LEU A 169 -9.16 -0.96 16.56
C LEU A 169 -9.60 -0.94 15.10
N VAL A 170 -10.76 -1.55 14.84
CA VAL A 170 -11.41 -1.64 13.53
C VAL A 170 -12.71 -0.81 13.58
N ILE A 171 -12.76 0.27 12.80
CA ILE A 171 -13.77 1.33 12.92
C ILE A 171 -14.70 1.29 11.70
N GLN A 172 -15.90 0.72 11.85
CA GLN A 172 -16.94 0.66 10.83
C GLN A 172 -17.66 2.03 10.71
N LEU A 173 -17.03 2.98 10.02
CA LEU A 173 -17.53 4.36 9.83
C LEU A 173 -18.99 4.42 9.38
N VAL A 174 -19.39 3.50 8.50
CA VAL A 174 -20.74 3.32 7.96
C VAL A 174 -21.86 3.23 8.99
N HIS A 175 -21.58 2.70 10.19
CA HIS A 175 -22.59 2.41 11.21
C HIS A 175 -22.56 3.41 12.37
N ILE A 176 -21.64 4.38 12.34
CA ILE A 176 -21.60 5.46 13.32
C ILE A 176 -22.78 6.39 13.03
N GLN A 177 -23.78 6.38 13.92
CA GLN A 177 -25.09 6.95 13.61
C GLN A 177 -25.10 8.49 13.57
N ARG A 178 -24.16 9.13 14.26
CA ARG A 178 -23.95 10.59 14.30
C ARG A 178 -22.45 10.88 14.45
N PRO A 179 -21.91 11.87 13.72
CA PRO A 179 -22.45 12.44 12.49
C PRO A 179 -22.58 11.37 11.39
N LYS A 180 -23.36 11.64 10.35
CA LYS A 180 -23.78 10.59 9.40
C LYS A 180 -22.76 10.38 8.28
N TRP A 181 -22.17 9.20 8.22
CA TRP A 181 -21.28 8.76 7.14
C TRP A 181 -21.83 9.02 5.73
N PHE A 182 -23.10 8.72 5.48
CA PHE A 182 -23.71 8.91 4.15
C PHE A 182 -23.96 10.38 3.77
N LEU A 183 -23.81 11.32 4.71
CA LEU A 183 -23.77 12.76 4.44
C LEU A 183 -22.33 13.26 4.22
N HIS A 184 -21.35 12.35 4.13
CA HIS A 184 -19.92 12.63 4.06
C HIS A 184 -19.42 13.43 5.28
N VAL A 185 -19.97 13.15 6.47
CA VAL A 185 -19.50 13.74 7.74
C VAL A 185 -18.96 12.65 8.66
N LEU A 186 -17.73 12.83 9.16
CA LEU A 186 -17.04 11.91 10.08
C LEU A 186 -17.06 12.42 11.54
N PRO A 187 -17.05 11.51 12.53
CA PRO A 187 -16.96 11.85 13.95
C PRO A 187 -15.79 12.76 14.31
N THR A 188 -15.97 13.58 15.34
CA THR A 188 -14.95 14.53 15.81
C THR A 188 -13.63 13.83 16.16
N PRO A 189 -13.61 12.68 16.90
CA PRO A 189 -12.37 11.96 17.21
C PRO A 189 -11.64 11.43 15.96
N ILE A 190 -12.38 11.05 14.91
CA ILE A 190 -11.79 10.58 13.64
C ILE A 190 -11.18 11.75 12.87
N ALA A 191 -11.89 12.87 12.80
CA ALA A 191 -11.43 14.08 12.13
C ALA A 191 -10.21 14.71 12.83
N GLU A 192 -10.16 14.67 14.16
CA GLU A 192 -8.99 15.04 14.94
C GLU A 192 -7.83 14.07 14.68
N PHE A 193 -8.02 12.76 14.92
CA PHE A 193 -6.99 11.74 14.71
C PHE A 193 -6.34 11.81 13.32
N LEU A 194 -7.14 11.91 12.25
CA LEU A 194 -6.64 11.96 10.88
C LEU A 194 -5.79 13.22 10.61
N ARG A 195 -6.17 14.37 11.16
CA ARG A 195 -5.49 15.66 10.92
C ARG A 195 -4.34 15.97 11.88
N ASP A 196 -4.28 15.33 13.05
CA ASP A 196 -3.24 15.58 14.07
C ASP A 196 -1.82 15.37 13.49
N PRO A 197 -0.94 16.40 13.52
CA PRO A 197 0.43 16.32 13.03
C PRO A 197 1.40 15.58 13.99
N PHE A 198 1.00 15.33 15.24
CA PHE A 198 1.77 14.62 16.26
C PHE A 198 1.47 13.12 16.32
N ILE A 199 0.40 12.67 15.67
CA ILE A 199 0.06 11.26 15.44
C ILE A 199 0.48 10.89 14.02
N VAL A 200 1.50 10.05 13.89
CA VAL A 200 1.98 9.51 12.62
C VAL A 200 1.26 8.21 12.30
N LYS A 201 0.69 8.12 11.10
CA LYS A 201 0.00 6.94 10.57
C LYS A 201 0.92 6.26 9.56
N PHE A 202 1.03 4.93 9.55
CA PHE A 202 1.85 4.25 8.54
C PHE A 202 1.24 2.96 7.98
N GLY A 203 1.56 2.68 6.72
CA GLY A 203 1.04 1.52 5.98
C GLY A 203 1.86 1.26 4.71
N VAL A 204 1.39 0.32 3.89
CA VAL A 204 1.98 0.04 2.55
C VAL A 204 0.95 0.45 1.51
N GLY A 205 1.22 1.55 0.80
CA GLY A 205 0.28 2.19 -0.10
C GLY A 205 -0.51 3.34 0.51
N ILE A 206 -0.23 3.73 1.76
CA ILE A 206 -0.94 4.76 2.54
C ILE A 206 -0.97 6.14 1.86
N SER A 207 -0.04 6.40 0.94
CA SER A 207 -0.11 7.56 0.04
C SER A 207 -1.39 7.59 -0.81
N GLY A 208 -1.88 6.42 -1.24
CA GLY A 208 -3.14 6.22 -1.97
C GLY A 208 -4.38 6.38 -1.08
N ASP A 209 -4.25 6.14 0.23
CA ASP A 209 -5.31 6.30 1.23
C ASP A 209 -5.52 7.76 1.62
N ALA A 210 -4.44 8.54 1.74
CA ALA A 210 -4.50 10.00 1.82
C ALA A 210 -5.24 10.58 0.60
N ASP A 211 -4.88 10.08 -0.58
CA ASP A 211 -5.50 10.39 -1.87
C ASP A 211 -6.98 9.97 -1.93
N LYS A 212 -7.36 8.85 -1.29
CA LYS A 212 -8.74 8.36 -1.17
C LYS A 212 -9.57 9.28 -0.27
N LEU A 213 -9.08 9.63 0.91
CA LEU A 213 -9.73 10.60 1.81
C LEU A 213 -9.92 11.96 1.13
N ALA A 214 -8.91 12.43 0.40
CA ALA A 214 -8.99 13.69 -0.34
C ALA A 214 -10.08 13.68 -1.43
N ARG A 215 -10.38 12.52 -2.04
CA ARG A 215 -11.45 12.30 -3.04
C ARG A 215 -12.82 12.01 -2.42
N ASP A 216 -12.87 11.45 -1.22
CA ASP A 216 -14.14 11.19 -0.51
C ASP A 216 -14.81 12.48 -0.01
N GLN A 217 -14.05 13.57 0.11
CA GLN A 217 -14.55 14.91 0.50
C GLN A 217 -15.25 14.95 1.87
N PHE A 218 -14.85 14.07 2.80
CA PHE A 218 -15.39 14.07 4.16
C PHE A 218 -15.15 15.39 4.89
N THR A 219 -16.13 15.84 5.67
CA THR A 219 -15.99 16.92 6.65
C THR A 219 -16.12 16.40 8.08
N ASP A 220 -15.77 17.22 9.06
CA ASP A 220 -16.15 17.04 10.46
C ASP A 220 -17.51 17.74 10.76
N PRO A 221 -18.05 17.68 11.99
CA PRO A 221 -19.31 18.34 12.34
C PRO A 221 -19.33 19.87 12.21
N THR A 222 -18.16 20.52 12.09
CA THR A 222 -18.07 21.97 11.84
C THR A 222 -18.14 22.33 10.35
N GLY A 223 -18.10 21.33 9.47
CA GLY A 223 -17.96 21.51 8.02
C GLY A 223 -16.51 21.63 7.55
N SER A 224 -15.53 21.57 8.45
CA SER A 224 -14.11 21.63 8.09
C SER A 224 -13.68 20.32 7.41
N LYS A 225 -12.86 20.42 6.37
CA LYS A 225 -12.40 19.25 5.58
C LYS A 225 -11.59 18.27 6.45
N VAL A 226 -11.77 16.97 6.19
CA VAL A 226 -10.96 15.89 6.76
C VAL A 226 -10.00 15.36 5.69
N TYR A 227 -8.76 15.10 6.09
CA TYR A 227 -7.68 14.58 5.26
C TYR A 227 -6.69 13.82 6.15
N LEU A 228 -5.90 12.92 5.55
CA LEU A 228 -4.82 12.24 6.27
C LEU A 228 -3.59 13.16 6.36
N ASN A 229 -3.23 13.55 7.57
CA ASN A 229 -2.02 14.30 7.88
C ASN A 229 -1.02 13.44 8.67
N ALA A 230 0.26 13.81 8.63
CA ALA A 230 1.37 13.08 9.25
C ALA A 230 1.30 11.57 8.96
N PHE A 231 1.59 11.19 7.72
CA PHE A 231 1.58 9.79 7.31
C PHE A 231 2.92 9.34 6.75
N LEU A 232 3.18 8.04 6.80
CA LEU A 232 4.46 7.45 6.43
C LEU A 232 4.29 6.18 5.61
N GLU A 233 4.94 6.19 4.45
CA GLU A 233 4.99 5.06 3.54
C GLU A 233 6.04 4.05 4.01
N LEU A 234 5.63 2.83 4.38
CA LEU A 234 6.51 1.83 5.02
C LEU A 234 7.67 1.40 4.10
N ILE A 235 7.50 1.46 2.78
CA ILE A 235 8.60 1.20 1.85
C ILE A 235 9.69 2.28 1.93
N ASP A 236 9.38 3.54 2.22
CA ASP A 236 10.40 4.58 2.29
C ASP A 236 11.28 4.40 3.53
N VAL A 237 10.74 3.83 4.63
CA VAL A 237 11.53 3.39 5.79
C VAL A 237 12.38 2.17 5.46
N ALA A 238 11.82 1.14 4.83
CA ALA A 238 12.58 -0.05 4.47
C ALA A 238 13.75 0.27 3.52
N LYS A 239 13.55 1.14 2.52
CA LYS A 239 14.58 1.63 1.58
C LYS A 239 15.70 2.46 2.22
N LEU A 240 15.59 2.82 3.50
CA LEU A 240 16.59 3.56 4.28
C LEU A 240 17.32 2.67 5.29
N ILE A 241 16.64 1.66 5.86
CA ILE A 241 17.22 0.74 6.86
C ILE A 241 17.81 -0.53 6.21
N ASP A 242 17.14 -1.06 5.20
CA ASP A 242 17.57 -2.26 4.45
C ASP A 242 17.90 -1.87 3.00
N PRO A 243 19.19 -1.69 2.65
CA PRO A 243 19.61 -1.41 1.28
C PRO A 243 19.11 -2.44 0.27
N THR A 244 19.08 -3.72 0.67
CA THR A 244 18.68 -4.86 -0.18
C THR A 244 17.17 -4.92 -0.44
N ALA A 245 16.37 -4.13 0.29
CA ALA A 245 14.93 -3.96 0.02
C ALA A 245 14.64 -3.36 -1.37
N ARG A 246 15.64 -2.75 -2.02
CA ARG A 246 15.56 -2.20 -3.38
C ARG A 246 15.76 -3.25 -4.47
N ASP A 247 16.53 -4.30 -4.17
CA ASP A 247 16.95 -5.30 -5.16
C ASP A 247 15.92 -6.43 -5.28
N ASP A 248 15.36 -6.87 -4.15
CA ASP A 248 14.40 -7.99 -4.07
C ASP A 248 12.92 -7.60 -4.27
N ILE A 249 12.62 -6.29 -4.33
CA ILE A 249 11.24 -5.80 -4.43
C ILE A 249 11.13 -4.77 -5.57
N PRO A 250 10.64 -5.19 -6.75
CA PRO A 250 10.42 -4.30 -7.89
C PRO A 250 9.54 -3.09 -7.56
N THR A 251 9.79 -1.97 -8.24
CA THR A 251 9.17 -0.67 -7.91
C THR A 251 7.65 -0.63 -8.09
N ASP A 252 7.09 -1.54 -8.86
CA ASP A 252 5.66 -1.74 -9.13
C ASP A 252 5.01 -2.83 -8.23
N ALA A 253 5.79 -3.47 -7.34
CA ALA A 253 5.38 -4.69 -6.64
C ALA A 253 5.26 -4.55 -5.11
N PHE A 254 5.38 -3.35 -4.54
CA PHE A 254 5.32 -3.10 -3.09
C PHE A 254 3.93 -3.39 -2.48
N SER A 255 3.64 -4.66 -2.18
CA SER A 255 2.48 -5.07 -1.38
C SER A 255 2.91 -5.54 0.01
N LEU A 256 2.04 -5.33 1.00
CA LEU A 256 2.26 -5.75 2.39
C LEU A 256 2.60 -7.26 2.51
N GLN A 257 2.08 -8.10 1.61
CA GLN A 257 2.43 -9.52 1.55
C GLN A 257 3.93 -9.76 1.33
N ARG A 258 4.59 -8.95 0.50
CA ARG A 258 6.06 -9.04 0.28
C ARG A 258 6.85 -8.56 1.49
N PHE A 259 6.34 -7.58 2.23
CA PHE A 259 6.95 -7.15 3.49
C PHE A 259 6.90 -8.24 4.56
N VAL A 260 5.73 -8.87 4.73
CA VAL A 260 5.54 -9.96 5.71
C VAL A 260 6.38 -11.18 5.33
N ALA A 261 6.45 -11.54 4.05
CA ALA A 261 7.32 -12.61 3.56
C ALA A 261 8.83 -12.27 3.69
N ARG A 262 9.22 -11.00 3.46
CA ARG A 262 10.64 -10.58 3.55
C ARG A 262 11.14 -10.55 5.00
N TYR A 263 10.40 -9.91 5.89
CA TYR A 263 10.88 -9.51 7.21
C TYR A 263 10.38 -10.41 8.34
N LEU A 264 9.16 -10.94 8.23
CA LEU A 264 8.58 -11.86 9.23
C LEU A 264 8.74 -13.34 8.82
N GLU A 265 9.22 -13.61 7.60
CA GLU A 265 9.32 -14.94 6.99
C GLU A 265 7.97 -15.68 6.94
N GLN A 266 6.86 -14.93 6.87
CA GLN A 266 5.49 -15.43 6.97
C GLN A 266 4.69 -15.18 5.68
N PHE A 267 3.73 -16.07 5.39
CA PHE A 267 2.78 -15.89 4.29
C PHE A 267 1.48 -15.22 4.78
N LEU A 268 1.28 -13.95 4.42
CA LEU A 268 0.00 -13.23 4.61
C LEU A 268 -0.93 -13.50 3.41
N PRO A 269 -2.04 -14.25 3.57
CA PRO A 269 -2.95 -14.56 2.46
C PRO A 269 -3.95 -13.41 2.20
N LYS A 270 -3.89 -12.77 1.03
CA LYS A 270 -4.93 -11.82 0.57
C LYS A 270 -5.81 -12.49 -0.49
N THR A 271 -7.06 -12.84 -0.15
CA THR A 271 -8.01 -13.39 -1.12
C THR A 271 -8.79 -12.26 -1.81
N LYS A 272 -8.95 -12.31 -3.14
CA LYS A 272 -9.71 -11.27 -3.86
C LYS A 272 -11.13 -11.09 -3.31
N SER A 273 -11.75 -12.17 -2.84
CA SER A 273 -13.10 -12.18 -2.28
C SER A 273 -13.26 -11.42 -0.98
N VAL A 274 -12.22 -11.27 -0.14
CA VAL A 274 -12.29 -10.39 1.04
C VAL A 274 -11.95 -8.95 0.69
N VAL A 275 -10.94 -8.72 -0.17
CA VAL A 275 -10.55 -7.38 -0.64
C VAL A 275 -11.71 -6.67 -1.37
N THR A 276 -12.50 -7.39 -2.17
CA THR A 276 -13.70 -6.85 -2.84
C THR A 276 -14.99 -7.30 -2.13
N SER A 277 -14.96 -7.44 -0.80
CA SER A 277 -16.14 -7.80 -0.01
C SER A 277 -17.07 -6.60 0.25
N ASN A 278 -18.24 -6.86 0.84
CA ASN A 278 -19.11 -5.79 1.31
C ASN A 278 -18.63 -5.24 2.67
N TRP A 279 -17.73 -4.25 2.63
CA TRP A 279 -17.28 -3.51 3.81
C TRP A 279 -18.35 -2.61 4.44
N GLU A 280 -19.49 -2.42 3.78
CA GLU A 280 -20.68 -1.74 4.32
C GLU A 280 -21.68 -2.72 4.98
N SER A 281 -21.29 -3.99 5.15
CA SER A 281 -22.07 -4.99 5.90
C SER A 281 -22.28 -4.56 7.35
N PHE A 282 -23.50 -4.74 7.88
CA PHE A 282 -23.88 -4.37 9.25
C PHE A 282 -22.93 -4.99 10.29
N TYR A 283 -22.58 -6.26 10.09
CA TYR A 283 -21.51 -6.95 10.84
C TYR A 283 -20.39 -7.37 9.90
N LEU A 284 -19.14 -7.26 10.34
CA LEU A 284 -18.01 -7.88 9.65
C LEU A 284 -18.06 -9.40 9.84
N SER A 285 -17.88 -10.16 8.76
CA SER A 285 -17.61 -11.59 8.88
C SER A 285 -16.26 -11.84 9.56
N PRO A 286 -16.04 -13.01 10.20
CA PRO A 286 -14.75 -13.36 10.80
C PRO A 286 -13.58 -13.24 9.80
N THR A 287 -13.81 -13.54 8.52
CA THR A 287 -12.82 -13.38 7.44
C THR A 287 -12.48 -11.92 7.19
N GLN A 288 -13.46 -11.02 7.17
CA GLN A 288 -13.26 -9.58 7.01
C GLN A 288 -12.54 -8.98 8.22
N LEU A 289 -12.97 -9.32 9.44
CA LEU A 289 -12.33 -8.83 10.67
C LEU A 289 -10.88 -9.31 10.79
N ASN A 290 -10.62 -10.60 10.54
CA ASN A 290 -9.26 -11.13 10.54
C ASN A 290 -8.39 -10.48 9.46
N TYR A 291 -8.92 -10.25 8.25
CA TYR A 291 -8.18 -9.56 7.19
C TYR A 291 -7.82 -8.13 7.60
N ALA A 292 -8.82 -7.32 7.99
CA ALA A 292 -8.64 -5.91 8.32
C ALA A 292 -7.67 -5.71 9.49
N ALA A 293 -7.77 -6.54 10.54
CA ALA A 293 -6.82 -6.53 11.65
C ALA A 293 -5.43 -7.06 11.25
N SER A 294 -5.34 -8.11 10.42
CA SER A 294 -4.04 -8.66 9.98
C SER A 294 -3.20 -7.65 9.22
N ASP A 295 -3.81 -6.77 8.42
CA ASP A 295 -3.05 -5.80 7.65
C ASP A 295 -2.34 -4.76 8.54
N VAL A 296 -3.05 -4.09 9.46
CA VAL A 296 -2.41 -3.15 10.39
C VAL A 296 -1.47 -3.83 11.39
N ILE A 297 -1.81 -5.02 11.90
CA ILE A 297 -0.94 -5.77 12.84
C ILE A 297 0.33 -6.25 12.13
N SER A 298 0.23 -6.73 10.90
CA SER A 298 1.39 -7.20 10.14
C SER A 298 2.30 -6.03 9.72
N ALA A 299 1.73 -4.88 9.35
CA ALA A 299 2.50 -3.65 9.13
C ALA A 299 3.26 -3.22 10.39
N MET A 300 2.64 -3.27 11.58
CA MET A 300 3.31 -2.98 12.84
C MET A 300 4.46 -3.96 13.14
N ARG A 301 4.21 -5.27 13.00
CA ARG A 301 5.25 -6.29 13.20
C ARG A 301 6.43 -6.11 12.23
N VAL A 302 6.17 -5.74 10.97
CA VAL A 302 7.21 -5.40 9.99
C VAL A 302 8.00 -4.16 10.42
N TYR A 303 7.34 -3.08 10.85
CA TYR A 303 8.03 -1.86 11.32
C TYR A 303 8.90 -2.16 12.54
N LEU A 304 8.38 -2.89 13.53
CA LEU A 304 9.16 -3.36 14.69
C LEU A 304 10.38 -4.18 14.27
N LYS A 305 10.22 -5.10 13.31
CA LYS A 305 11.33 -5.92 12.78
C LYS A 305 12.40 -5.05 12.09
N LEU A 306 11.99 -4.06 11.30
CA LEU A 306 12.89 -3.09 10.66
C LEU A 306 13.64 -2.25 11.70
N TYR A 307 12.94 -1.75 12.73
CA TYR A 307 13.51 -0.94 13.81
C TYR A 307 14.55 -1.72 14.66
N MET A 308 14.48 -3.05 14.66
CA MET A 308 15.45 -3.95 15.31
C MET A 308 16.66 -4.33 14.43
N LEU A 309 16.75 -3.86 13.17
CA LEU A 309 17.90 -4.15 12.31
C LEU A 309 19.13 -3.31 12.71
N PRO A 310 20.37 -3.84 12.67
CA PRO A 310 21.58 -3.13 13.11
C PRO A 310 21.88 -1.81 12.39
N ALA A 311 21.27 -1.57 11.22
CA ALA A 311 21.40 -0.32 10.47
C ALA A 311 20.56 0.84 11.03
N HIS A 312 19.64 0.57 11.97
CA HIS A 312 18.75 1.60 12.52
C HIS A 312 19.49 2.55 13.49
N HIS A 313 19.83 3.74 13.01
CA HIS A 313 20.53 4.76 13.79
C HIS A 313 19.64 5.37 14.90
N PRO A 314 20.14 5.64 16.12
CA PRO A 314 19.33 6.22 17.22
C PRO A 314 18.74 7.63 16.98
N ARG A 315 19.17 8.32 15.91
CA ARG A 315 18.56 9.58 15.43
C ARG A 315 17.87 9.43 14.08
N PHE A 316 17.46 8.22 13.71
CA PHE A 316 16.68 8.00 12.49
C PHE A 316 15.35 8.75 12.61
N MET A 317 15.19 9.76 11.76
CA MET A 317 13.90 10.41 11.55
C MET A 317 13.29 9.79 10.29
N PRO A 318 12.19 9.04 10.40
CA PRO A 318 11.61 8.36 9.26
C PRO A 318 10.89 9.41 8.36
N PRO A 319 10.76 9.18 7.03
CA PRO A 319 10.26 10.19 6.09
C PRO A 319 8.75 10.41 6.20
N ILE A 320 8.33 11.23 7.17
CA ILE A 320 6.93 11.62 7.38
C ILE A 320 6.50 12.62 6.31
N ARG A 321 5.34 12.35 5.72
CA ARG A 321 4.63 13.20 4.76
C ARG A 321 3.51 13.94 5.50
N TYR A 322 3.43 15.25 5.31
CA TYR A 322 2.36 16.08 5.85
C TYR A 322 1.43 16.52 4.72
N ALA A 323 0.15 16.73 5.03
CA ALA A 323 -0.79 17.27 4.06
C ALA A 323 -0.40 18.72 3.69
N ALA A 324 -0.59 19.09 2.42
CA ALA A 324 -0.26 20.44 1.97
C ALA A 324 -1.16 21.49 2.64
N ALA A 325 -0.62 22.66 2.95
CA ALA A 325 -1.38 23.77 3.55
C ALA A 325 -2.60 24.18 2.70
N ASN A 326 -2.54 24.00 1.37
CA ASN A 326 -3.64 24.26 0.45
C ASN A 326 -4.76 23.19 0.48
N THR A 327 -4.76 22.31 1.49
CA THR A 327 -5.82 21.31 1.76
C THR A 327 -6.60 21.60 3.05
N MET A 328 -6.23 22.69 3.76
CA MET A 328 -6.90 23.25 4.92
C MET A 328 -8.14 24.05 4.51
#